data_AF-A0A1X9YQH5-F1
#
_entry.id   AF-A0A1X9YQH5-F1
#
_cell.length_a   1.000
_cell.length_b   1.000
_cell.length_c   1.000
_cell.angle_alpha   90.00
_cell.angle_beta   90.00
_cell.angle_gamma   90.00
#
_symmetry.space_group_name_H-M   'P 1'
#
loop_
_entity.id
_entity.type
_entity.pdbx_description
1 polymer ?
#
loop_
_entity_poly.entity_id
_entity_poly.type
_entity_poly.pdbx_seq_one_letter_code
_entity_poly.pdbx_strand_id
1 'polypeptide(L)'
;MHKNISYLYAFFGFFLMGCGVVAVDLAGEQANTALITGAVGGLLGLTAGHFLNRGKRWGFMLGTTEAALLTLLLGWRAGTYFIRLLSMVQQPQGPDTTETAGMAFLLTTAMLVIALLTLTVSIMFGKQVLKETK
;
A
#
# COMPACT_ATOMS: atom_id res chain seq x y z
N MET A 1 8.33 -21.38 6.25
CA MET A 1 8.37 -20.13 5.46
C MET A 1 7.12 -19.26 5.63
N HIS A 2 5.91 -19.84 5.58
CA HIS A 2 4.63 -19.10 5.65
C HIS A 2 4.48 -18.12 6.83
N LYS A 3 5.05 -18.42 8.02
CA LYS A 3 5.06 -17.50 9.17
C LYS A 3 5.81 -16.19 8.90
N ASN A 4 6.92 -16.23 8.18
CA ASN A 4 7.68 -15.02 7.85
C ASN A 4 6.90 -14.13 6.87
N ILE A 5 6.23 -14.73 5.88
CA ILE A 5 5.34 -13.98 4.98
C ILE A 5 4.12 -13.44 5.74
N SER A 6 3.63 -14.16 6.75
CA SER A 6 2.53 -13.65 7.57
C SER A 6 2.90 -12.36 8.33
N TYR A 7 4.14 -12.27 8.83
CA TYR A 7 4.65 -11.04 9.44
C TYR A 7 4.84 -9.92 8.42
N LEU A 8 5.26 -10.27 7.19
CA LEU A 8 5.34 -9.30 6.10
C LEU A 8 3.97 -8.68 5.77
N TYR A 9 2.91 -9.50 5.67
CA TYR A 9 1.54 -8.98 5.46
C TYR A 9 1.02 -8.19 6.64
N ALA A 10 1.33 -8.60 7.87
CA ALA A 10 0.96 -7.84 9.06
C ALA A 10 1.67 -6.47 9.09
N PHE A 11 2.96 -6.42 8.76
CA PHE A 11 3.71 -5.17 8.62
C PHE A 11 3.15 -4.30 7.50
N PHE A 12 2.87 -4.90 6.34
CA PHE A 12 2.26 -4.20 5.20
C PHE A 12 0.92 -3.57 5.59
N GLY A 13 0.04 -4.32 6.23
CA GLY A 13 -1.26 -3.83 6.68
C GLY A 13 -1.13 -2.70 7.70
N PHE A 14 -0.24 -2.85 8.69
CA PHE A 14 0.00 -1.79 9.68
C PHE A 14 0.59 -0.52 9.04
N PHE A 15 1.51 -0.68 8.10
CA PHE A 15 2.11 0.43 7.35
C PHE A 15 1.05 1.20 6.55
N LEU A 16 0.16 0.49 5.84
CA LEU A 16 -0.95 1.10 5.10
C LEU A 16 -1.91 1.87 6.01
N MET A 17 -2.25 1.30 7.18
CA MET A 17 -3.06 2.02 8.18
C MET A 17 -2.35 3.30 8.64
N GLY A 18 -1.07 3.20 9.00
CA GLY A 18 -0.27 4.35 9.43
C GLY A 18 -0.25 5.45 8.38
N CYS A 19 -0.01 5.10 7.11
CA CYS A 19 -0.06 6.07 6.01
C CYS A 19 -1.47 6.64 5.79
N GLY A 20 -2.53 5.87 6.03
CA GLY A 20 -3.92 6.36 5.99
C GLY A 20 -4.21 7.40 7.07
N VAL A 21 -3.73 7.18 8.30
CA VAL A 21 -3.86 8.16 9.40
C VAL A 21 -3.06 9.42 9.10
N VAL A 22 -1.81 9.28 8.68
CA VAL A 22 -0.94 10.41 8.31
C VAL A 22 -1.53 11.23 7.15
N ALA A 23 -2.21 10.58 6.20
CA ALA A 23 -2.86 11.29 5.09
C ALA A 23 -4.00 12.22 5.56
N VAL A 24 -4.78 11.82 6.57
CA VAL A 24 -5.86 12.65 7.13
C VAL A 24 -5.30 13.87 7.84
N ASP A 25 -4.24 13.68 8.63
CA ASP A 25 -3.59 14.75 9.37
C ASP A 25 -3.01 15.83 8.43
N LEU A 26 -2.50 15.42 7.26
CA LEU A 26 -1.83 16.31 6.31
C LEU A 26 -2.75 16.94 5.25
N ALA A 27 -3.77 16.24 4.78
CA ALA A 27 -4.57 16.67 3.62
C ALA A 27 -6.08 16.79 3.90
N GLY A 28 -6.52 16.58 5.15
CA GLY A 28 -7.91 16.78 5.57
C GLY A 28 -8.92 15.98 4.74
N GLU A 29 -10.06 16.61 4.38
CA GLU A 29 -11.15 15.95 3.63
C GLU A 29 -10.74 15.49 2.22
N GLN A 30 -9.72 16.10 1.61
CA GLN A 30 -9.22 15.69 0.29
C GLN A 30 -8.46 14.36 0.34
N ALA A 31 -8.09 13.90 1.55
CA ALA A 31 -7.40 12.63 1.77
C ALA A 31 -8.33 11.41 1.88
N ASN A 32 -9.65 11.57 1.73
CA ASN A 32 -10.62 10.50 1.94
C ASN A 32 -10.27 9.21 1.18
N THR A 33 -9.79 9.31 -0.06
CA THR A 33 -9.40 8.10 -0.77
C THR A 33 -8.13 7.46 -0.23
N ALA A 34 -7.15 8.23 0.26
CA ALA A 34 -5.95 7.69 0.87
C ALA A 34 -6.26 7.04 2.23
N LEU A 35 -7.17 7.64 3.01
CA LEU A 35 -7.69 7.07 4.24
C LEU A 35 -8.41 5.74 3.97
N ILE A 36 -9.34 5.70 3.01
CA ILE A 36 -10.06 4.47 2.65
C ILE A 36 -9.09 3.41 2.17
N THR A 37 -8.14 3.76 1.29
CA THR A 37 -7.14 2.81 0.76
C THR A 37 -6.25 2.28 1.88
N GLY A 38 -5.78 3.15 2.78
CA GLY A 38 -4.93 2.78 3.90
C GLY A 38 -5.66 1.95 4.96
N ALA A 39 -6.92 2.30 5.28
CA ALA A 39 -7.72 1.58 6.27
C ALA A 39 -8.19 0.22 5.74
N VAL A 40 -8.78 0.18 4.54
CA VAL A 40 -9.29 -1.06 3.93
C VAL A 40 -8.13 -1.98 3.55
N GLY A 41 -7.09 -1.47 2.88
CA GLY A 41 -5.89 -2.25 2.60
C GLY A 41 -5.19 -2.67 3.89
N GLY A 42 -5.11 -1.78 4.87
CA GLY A 42 -4.55 -2.11 6.17
C GLY A 42 -5.23 -3.30 6.85
N LEU A 43 -6.56 -3.31 6.87
CA LEU A 43 -7.36 -4.42 7.41
C LEU A 43 -7.18 -5.70 6.59
N LEU A 44 -7.22 -5.61 5.27
CA LEU A 44 -7.02 -6.77 4.40
C LEU A 44 -5.63 -7.39 4.60
N GLY A 45 -4.57 -6.58 4.66
CA GLY A 45 -3.21 -7.06 4.92
C GLY A 45 -3.06 -7.72 6.30
N LEU A 46 -3.67 -7.15 7.34
CA LEU A 46 -3.69 -7.74 8.68
C LEU A 46 -4.46 -9.07 8.70
N THR A 47 -5.62 -9.14 8.03
CA THR A 47 -6.39 -10.39 7.94
C THR A 47 -5.63 -11.46 7.15
N ALA A 48 -5.02 -11.11 6.01
CA ALA A 48 -4.16 -12.00 5.24
C ALA A 48 -3.02 -12.57 6.09
N GLY A 49 -2.32 -11.70 6.83
CA GLY A 49 -1.27 -12.10 7.77
C GLY A 49 -1.80 -13.03 8.86
N HIS A 50 -2.93 -12.69 9.50
CA HIS A 50 -3.52 -13.52 10.55
C HIS A 50 -3.88 -14.93 10.06
N PHE A 51 -4.55 -15.05 8.92
CA PHE A 51 -4.95 -16.34 8.37
C PHE A 51 -3.76 -17.15 7.86
N LEU A 52 -2.76 -16.49 7.25
CA LEU A 52 -1.56 -17.17 6.81
C LEU A 52 -0.73 -17.70 7.98
N ASN A 53 -0.69 -16.98 9.11
CA ASN A 53 -0.02 -17.45 10.32
C ASN A 53 -0.70 -18.72 10.89
N ARG A 54 -2.00 -18.90 10.68
CA ARG A 54 -2.74 -20.13 10.99
C ARG A 54 -2.57 -21.25 9.93
N GLY A 55 -1.69 -21.06 8.96
CA GLY A 55 -1.38 -22.04 7.91
C GLY A 55 -2.46 -22.16 6.82
N LYS A 56 -3.40 -21.21 6.74
CA LYS A 56 -4.44 -21.20 5.70
C LYS A 56 -3.91 -20.60 4.40
N ARG A 57 -3.92 -21.40 3.34
CA ARG A 57 -3.42 -21.00 2.01
C ARG A 57 -4.13 -19.78 1.43
N TRP A 58 -5.43 -19.63 1.71
CA TRP A 58 -6.20 -18.49 1.20
C TRP A 58 -5.73 -17.14 1.77
N GLY A 59 -5.13 -17.11 2.96
CA GLY A 59 -4.51 -15.88 3.50
C GLY A 59 -3.35 -15.39 2.64
N PHE A 60 -2.56 -16.31 2.07
CA PHE A 60 -1.50 -15.96 1.13
C PHE A 60 -2.05 -15.40 -0.19
N MET A 61 -3.11 -16.02 -0.72
CA MET A 61 -3.77 -15.54 -1.93
C MET A 61 -4.34 -14.13 -1.72
N LEU A 62 -5.03 -13.90 -0.61
CA LEU A 62 -5.62 -12.60 -0.26
C LEU A 62 -4.54 -11.52 -0.19
N GLY A 63 -3.47 -11.73 0.60
CA GLY A 63 -2.39 -10.75 0.75
C GLY A 63 -1.59 -10.49 -0.54
N THR A 64 -1.37 -11.53 -1.35
CA THR A 64 -0.68 -11.36 -2.65
C THR A 64 -1.55 -10.60 -3.65
N THR A 65 -2.83 -10.96 -3.77
CA THR A 65 -3.76 -10.29 -4.69
C THR A 65 -3.97 -8.84 -4.27
N GLU A 66 -4.09 -8.58 -2.98
CA GLU A 66 -4.20 -7.23 -2.44
C GLU A 66 -2.95 -6.40 -2.78
N ALA A 67 -1.75 -6.91 -2.49
CA ALA A 67 -0.51 -6.22 -2.82
C ALA A 67 -0.38 -5.95 -4.33
N ALA A 68 -0.83 -6.87 -5.18
CA ALA A 68 -0.85 -6.69 -6.63
C ALA A 68 -1.83 -5.57 -7.07
N LEU A 69 -3.06 -5.58 -6.54
CA LEU A 69 -4.06 -4.55 -6.85
C LEU A 69 -3.60 -3.18 -6.37
N LEU A 70 -3.07 -3.09 -5.14
CA LEU A 70 -2.54 -1.85 -4.60
C LEU A 70 -1.34 -1.35 -5.38
N THR A 71 -0.45 -2.24 -5.85
CA THR A 71 0.67 -1.86 -6.72
C THR A 71 0.16 -1.17 -8.00
N LEU A 72 -0.87 -1.74 -8.65
CA LEU A 72 -1.44 -1.14 -9.87
C LEU A 72 -2.13 0.20 -9.58
N LEU A 73 -2.97 0.26 -8.54
CA LEU A 73 -3.72 1.46 -8.18
C LEU A 73 -2.80 2.59 -7.72
N LEU A 74 -1.84 2.29 -6.85
CA LEU A 74 -0.89 3.27 -6.33
C LEU A 74 0.13 3.68 -7.39
N GLY A 75 0.51 2.76 -8.30
CA GLY A 75 1.35 3.08 -9.46
C GLY A 75 0.67 4.09 -10.38
N TRP A 76 -0.60 3.86 -10.71
CA TRP A 76 -1.41 4.82 -11.46
C TRP A 76 -1.49 6.17 -10.73
N ARG A 77 -1.82 6.16 -9.44
CA ARG A 77 -1.95 7.40 -8.66
C ARG A 77 -0.64 8.17 -8.54
N ALA A 78 0.47 7.49 -8.26
CA ALA A 78 1.79 8.12 -8.19
C ALA A 78 2.13 8.78 -9.53
N GLY A 79 1.85 8.14 -10.66
CA GLY A 79 1.98 8.73 -11.99
C GLY A 79 1.13 9.98 -12.18
N THR A 80 -0.14 9.95 -11.79
CA THR A 80 -1.03 11.14 -11.90
C THR A 80 -0.56 12.30 -11.01
N TYR A 81 -0.12 12.03 -9.78
CA TYR A 81 0.42 13.07 -8.89
C TYR A 81 1.73 13.64 -9.40
N PHE A 82 2.61 12.80 -9.96
CA PHE A 82 3.85 13.24 -10.57
C PHE A 82 3.61 14.18 -11.75
N ILE A 83 2.70 13.83 -12.67
CA ILE A 83 2.31 14.70 -13.79
C ILE A 83 1.74 16.02 -13.28
N ARG A 84 0.90 16.00 -12.24
CA ARG A 84 0.35 17.21 -11.63
C ARG A 84 1.44 18.09 -11.04
N LEU A 85 2.41 17.51 -10.33
CA LEU A 85 3.56 18.26 -9.81
C LEU A 85 4.41 18.87 -10.93
N LEU A 86 4.66 18.13 -12.03
CA LEU A 86 5.36 18.68 -13.19
C LEU A 86 4.62 19.88 -13.80
N SER A 87 3.29 19.83 -13.90
CA SER A 87 2.51 20.98 -14.38
C SER A 87 2.58 22.19 -13.43
N MET A 88 2.64 21.96 -12.11
CA MET A 88 2.78 23.03 -11.12
C MET A 88 4.18 23.67 -11.14
N VAL A 89 5.22 22.91 -11.50
CA VAL A 89 6.56 23.47 -11.75
C VAL A 89 6.55 24.38 -12.98
N GLN A 90 5.78 24.03 -14.01
CA GLN A 90 5.65 24.83 -15.24
C GLN A 90 4.76 26.07 -15.04
N GLN A 91 3.72 25.98 -14.22
CA GLN A 91 2.80 27.07 -13.87
C GLN A 91 2.55 27.09 -12.36
N PRO A 92 3.30 27.91 -11.59
CA PRO A 92 3.17 27.96 -10.13
C PRO A 92 1.77 28.46 -9.71
N GLN A 93 1.03 27.63 -8.97
CA GLN A 93 -0.33 27.95 -8.47
C GLN A 93 -0.36 28.41 -7.00
N GLY A 94 0.82 28.58 -6.38
CA GLY A 94 1.00 29.01 -4.99
C GLY A 94 1.63 27.92 -4.09
N PRO A 95 2.31 28.32 -3.00
CA PRO A 95 3.09 27.41 -2.15
C PRO A 95 2.22 26.32 -1.49
N ASP A 96 1.07 26.68 -0.92
CA ASP A 96 0.20 25.75 -0.19
C ASP A 96 -0.31 24.60 -1.09
N THR A 97 -0.67 24.92 -2.33
CA THR A 97 -1.17 23.93 -3.31
C THR A 97 -0.07 22.94 -3.75
N THR A 98 1.18 23.42 -3.79
CA THR A 98 2.33 22.61 -4.18
C THR A 98 2.74 21.67 -3.05
N GLU A 99 2.70 22.15 -1.81
CA GLU A 99 3.00 21.35 -0.62
C GLU A 99 2.02 20.18 -0.47
N THR A 100 0.71 20.43 -0.55
CA THR A 100 -0.30 19.36 -0.43
C THR A 100 -0.14 18.30 -1.53
N ALA A 101 0.10 18.73 -2.78
CA ALA A 101 0.32 17.81 -3.90
C ALA A 101 1.62 16.99 -3.73
N GLY A 102 2.68 17.62 -3.21
CA GLY A 102 3.96 16.98 -2.90
C GLY A 102 3.81 15.91 -1.83
N MET A 103 3.12 16.21 -0.74
CA MET A 103 2.86 15.26 0.34
C MET A 103 2.01 14.07 -0.13
N ALA A 104 0.98 14.32 -0.94
CA ALA A 104 0.16 13.26 -1.54
C ALA A 104 0.99 12.33 -2.44
N PHE A 105 1.91 12.88 -3.24
CA PHE A 105 2.84 12.10 -4.05
C PHE A 105 3.77 11.25 -3.19
N LEU A 106 4.40 11.85 -2.17
CA LEU A 106 5.34 11.15 -1.28
C LEU A 106 4.66 9.99 -0.54
N LEU A 107 3.49 10.21 0.05
CA LEU A 107 2.72 9.16 0.73
C LEU A 107 2.32 8.04 -0.23
N THR A 108 1.78 8.38 -1.40
CA THR A 108 1.35 7.39 -2.40
C THR A 108 2.54 6.56 -2.88
N THR A 109 3.69 7.19 -3.09
CA THR A 109 4.92 6.52 -3.53
C THR A 109 5.48 5.61 -2.44
N ALA A 110 5.45 6.04 -1.17
CA ALA A 110 5.86 5.20 -0.04
C ALA A 110 4.99 3.95 0.08
N MET A 111 3.65 4.10 0.00
CA MET A 111 2.73 2.96 -0.03
C MET A 111 3.01 2.02 -1.22
N LEU A 112 3.29 2.59 -2.41
CA LEU A 112 3.61 1.83 -3.62
C LEU A 112 4.88 0.99 -3.45
N VAL A 113 5.95 1.57 -2.89
CA VAL A 113 7.21 0.86 -2.68
C VAL A 113 7.02 -0.33 -1.75
N ILE A 114 6.31 -0.16 -0.63
CA ILE A 114 6.03 -1.28 0.29
C ILE A 114 5.12 -2.32 -0.37
N ALA A 115 4.12 -1.92 -1.15
CA ALA A 115 3.27 -2.85 -1.91
C ALA A 115 4.09 -3.67 -2.92
N LEU A 116 5.01 -3.04 -3.66
CA LEU A 116 5.92 -3.69 -4.60
C LEU A 116 6.85 -4.69 -3.91
N LEU A 117 7.46 -4.30 -2.78
CA LEU A 117 8.31 -5.19 -1.99
C LEU A 117 7.52 -6.41 -1.49
N THR A 118 6.33 -6.16 -0.94
CA THR A 118 5.43 -7.21 -0.43
C THR A 118 5.04 -8.17 -1.55
N LEU A 119 4.67 -7.65 -2.72
CA LEU A 119 4.35 -8.45 -3.90
C LEU A 119 5.56 -9.26 -4.38
N THR A 120 6.73 -8.64 -4.48
CA THR A 120 7.96 -9.29 -4.96
C THR A 120 8.34 -10.46 -4.07
N VAL A 121 8.37 -10.25 -2.74
CA VAL A 121 8.68 -11.30 -1.77
C VAL A 121 7.61 -12.40 -1.81
N SER A 122 6.34 -12.04 -1.95
CA SER A 122 5.24 -13.01 -2.10
C SER A 122 5.43 -13.88 -3.35
N ILE A 123 5.80 -13.30 -4.48
CA ILE A 123 6.05 -14.05 -5.72
C ILE A 123 7.27 -14.97 -5.57
N MET A 124 8.38 -14.47 -5.02
CA MET A 124 9.62 -15.23 -4.85
C MET A 124 9.40 -16.49 -4.01
N PHE A 125 8.65 -16.37 -2.91
CA PHE A 125 8.45 -17.47 -1.97
C PHE A 125 7.09 -18.18 -2.10
N GLY A 126 6.27 -17.77 -3.08
CA GLY A 126 4.92 -18.28 -3.23
C GLY A 126 4.87 -19.80 -3.42
N LYS A 127 5.75 -20.36 -4.25
CA LYS A 127 5.82 -21.83 -4.43
C LYS A 127 6.12 -22.58 -3.12
N GLN A 128 6.93 -22.01 -2.24
CA GLN A 128 7.27 -22.63 -0.95
C GLN A 128 6.10 -22.52 0.03
N VAL A 129 5.48 -21.34 0.13
CA VAL A 129 4.32 -21.12 1.01
C VAL A 129 3.12 -21.97 0.60
N LEU A 130 2.84 -22.10 -0.70
CA LEU A 130 1.74 -22.92 -1.20
C LEU A 130 1.93 -24.42 -0.96
N LYS A 131 3.19 -24.89 -0.80
CA LYS A 131 3.48 -26.28 -0.42
C LYS A 131 3.36 -26.53 1.09
N GLU A 132 3.67 -25.54 1.91
CA GLU A 132 3.64 -25.63 3.37
C GLU A 132 2.25 -25.39 3.98
N THR A 133 1.31 -24.82 3.23
CA THR A 133 -0.01 -24.38 3.73
C THR A 133 -1.13 -25.26 3.18
N LYS A 134 -2.20 -25.39 3.98
CA LYS A 134 -3.40 -26.17 3.64
C LYS A 134 -4.49 -25.28 3.05
#